data_AF-A0A2T9Y7W3-F1
#
_entry.id   AF-A0A2T9Y7W3-F1
#
_cell.length_a   1.000
_cell.length_b   1.000
_cell.length_c   1.000
_cell.angle_alpha   90.00
_cell.angle_beta   90.00
_cell.angle_gamma   90.00
#
_symmetry.space_group_name_H-M   'P 1'
#
loop_
_entity.id
_entity.type
_entity.pdbx_description
1 polymer ?
#
loop_
_entity_poly.entity_id
_entity_poly.type
_entity_poly.pdbx_seq_one_letter_code
_entity_poly.pdbx_strand_id
1 'polypeptide(L)'
;MSEIQNELPIPSREGIEKMAFILAQIHLSLMIPVQFPDFIDKIYNKVYPKYFIYAVLSAGIKHINNDRSMEATYAKNALGLIRNEKDSSNPLILWACMFLISYTADAHDGKTNSFSQ
;
A
#
# COMPACT_ATOMS: atom_id res chain seq x y z
N MET A 1 5.95 -13.19 -22.93
CA MET A 1 4.68 -12.47 -23.16
C MET A 1 4.58 -11.39 -22.11
N SER A 2 4.71 -10.12 -22.49
CA SER A 2 4.46 -9.01 -21.58
C SER A 2 2.95 -8.93 -21.37
N GLU A 3 2.47 -9.41 -20.22
CA GLU A 3 1.12 -9.10 -19.77
C GLU A 3 0.98 -7.58 -19.78
N ILE A 4 -0.02 -7.08 -20.51
CA ILE A 4 -0.43 -5.69 -20.43
C ILE A 4 -0.77 -5.47 -18.95
N GLN A 5 0.12 -4.79 -18.21
CA GLN A 5 -0.14 -4.35 -16.85
C GLN A 5 -1.24 -3.30 -16.94
N ASN A 6 -2.49 -3.74 -16.99
CA ASN A 6 -3.63 -2.87 -16.77
C ASN A 6 -3.40 -2.17 -15.43
N GLU A 7 -3.47 -0.83 -15.42
CA GLU A 7 -3.29 -0.08 -14.18
C GLU A 7 -4.27 -0.61 -13.13
N LEU A 8 -3.74 -0.93 -11.95
CA LEU A 8 -4.59 -1.40 -10.86
C LEU A 8 -5.50 -0.25 -10.43
N PRO A 9 -6.76 -0.56 -10.05
CA PRO A 9 -7.70 0.47 -9.65
C PRO A 9 -7.16 1.23 -8.44
N ILE A 10 -7.37 2.55 -8.42
CA ILE A 10 -7.10 3.35 -7.23
C ILE A 10 -8.46 3.67 -6.58
N PRO A 11 -8.58 3.59 -5.25
CA PRO A 11 -9.83 3.91 -4.56
C PRO A 11 -10.27 5.36 -4.80
N SER A 12 -11.54 5.64 -4.48
CA SER A 12 -12.04 7.01 -4.44
C SER A 12 -11.25 7.87 -3.45
N ARG A 13 -11.30 9.19 -3.59
CA ARG A 13 -10.64 10.13 -2.66
C ARG A 13 -11.08 9.89 -1.21
N GLU A 14 -12.37 9.71 -0.98
CA GLU A 14 -12.95 9.36 0.33
C GLU A 14 -12.40 8.03 0.86
N GLY A 15 -12.22 7.04 -0.02
CA GLY A 15 -11.59 5.77 0.34
C GLY A 15 -10.13 5.96 0.78
N ILE A 16 -9.35 6.74 0.03
CA ILE A 16 -7.95 7.03 0.38
C ILE A 16 -7.87 7.77 1.72
N GLU A 17 -8.76 8.74 1.95
CA GLU A 17 -8.84 9.50 3.20
C GLU A 17 -9.15 8.58 4.40
N LYS A 18 -10.21 7.77 4.29
CA LYS A 18 -10.58 6.80 5.34
C LYS A 18 -9.44 5.81 5.62
N MET A 19 -8.81 5.30 4.57
CA MET A 19 -7.66 4.40 4.68
C MET A 19 -6.49 5.07 5.38
N ALA A 20 -6.14 6.31 5.01
CA ALA A 20 -5.05 7.05 5.61
C ALA A 20 -5.28 7.28 7.11
N PHE A 21 -6.50 7.66 7.52
CA PHE A 21 -6.82 7.82 8.94
C PHE A 21 -6.71 6.51 9.72
N ILE A 22 -7.18 5.40 9.16
CA ILE A 22 -7.08 4.09 9.82
C ILE A 22 -5.62 3.66 9.95
N LEU A 23 -4.83 3.77 8.88
CA LEU A 23 -3.40 3.48 8.90
C LEU A 23 -2.66 4.33 9.96
N ALA A 24 -3.06 5.58 10.14
CA ALA A 24 -2.48 6.45 11.16
C ALA A 24 -2.77 5.98 12.58
N GLN A 25 -3.92 5.34 12.81
CA GLN A 25 -4.32 4.82 14.12
C GLN A 25 -3.61 3.51 14.45
N ILE A 26 -3.47 2.60 13.48
CA ILE A 26 -2.96 1.24 13.72
C ILE A 26 -1.47 1.09 13.42
N HIS A 27 -0.91 1.94 12.57
CA HIS A 27 0.46 1.89 12.11
C HIS A 27 1.13 3.27 12.16
N LEU A 28 1.20 3.86 13.36
CA LEU A 28 1.74 5.19 13.58
C LEU A 28 3.13 5.39 12.94
N SER A 29 3.99 4.38 13.02
CA SER A 29 5.35 4.39 12.43
C SER A 29 5.36 4.45 10.90
N LEU A 30 4.34 3.92 10.23
CA LEU A 30 4.21 4.02 8.77
C LEU A 30 3.73 5.40 8.33
N MET A 31 3.09 6.15 9.22
CA MET A 31 2.43 7.41 8.87
C MET A 31 3.20 8.64 9.36
N ILE A 32 4.43 8.48 9.86
CA ILE A 32 5.32 9.61 10.21
C ILE A 32 6.41 9.70 9.12
N PRO A 33 6.67 10.89 8.53
CA PRO A 33 6.10 12.21 8.81
C PRO A 33 5.02 12.60 7.77
N VAL A 34 3.94 11.82 7.64
CA VAL A 34 2.93 12.06 6.62
C VAL A 34 2.31 13.45 6.77
N GLN A 35 2.19 14.18 5.67
CA GLN A 35 1.35 15.37 5.59
C GLN A 35 0.03 14.94 4.97
N PHE A 36 -0.99 14.70 5.79
CA PHE A 36 -2.23 14.03 5.35
C PHE A 36 -2.88 14.62 4.09
N PRO A 37 -3.09 15.94 3.97
CA PRO A 37 -3.71 16.51 2.77
C PRO A 37 -2.90 16.18 1.51
N ASP A 38 -1.60 16.43 1.57
CA ASP A 38 -0.63 16.14 0.52
C ASP A 38 -0.58 14.64 0.18
N PHE A 39 -0.61 13.78 1.19
CA PHE A 39 -0.53 12.34 1.00
C PHE A 39 -1.77 11.80 0.28
N ILE A 40 -2.95 12.20 0.73
CA ILE A 40 -4.22 11.83 0.11
C ILE A 40 -4.26 12.34 -1.33
N ASP A 41 -3.92 13.61 -1.55
CA ASP A 41 -3.96 14.23 -2.88
C ASP A 41 -2.93 13.63 -3.84
N LYS A 42 -1.71 13.33 -3.36
CA LYS A 42 -0.66 12.72 -4.19
C LYS A 42 -0.95 11.26 -4.53
N ILE A 43 -1.66 10.52 -3.69
CA ILE A 43 -2.15 9.18 -4.03
C ILE A 43 -3.28 9.28 -5.05
N TYR A 44 -4.31 10.09 -4.77
CA TYR A 44 -5.49 10.23 -5.62
C TYR A 44 -5.13 10.70 -7.03
N ASN A 45 -4.27 11.72 -7.13
CA ASN A 45 -3.81 12.28 -8.39
C ASN A 45 -2.64 11.51 -9.02
N LYS A 46 -2.26 10.34 -8.47
CA LYS A 46 -1.16 9.49 -8.99
C LYS A 46 0.20 10.21 -9.12
N VAL A 47 0.47 11.17 -8.23
CA VAL A 47 1.71 11.96 -8.23
C VAL A 47 2.86 11.16 -7.62
N TYR A 48 2.58 10.33 -6.61
CA TYR A 48 3.59 9.42 -6.08
C TYR A 48 3.98 8.35 -7.10
N PRO A 49 5.21 7.80 -7.00
CA PRO A 49 5.60 6.64 -7.79
C PRO A 49 4.61 5.49 -7.62
N LYS A 50 4.30 4.79 -8.71
CA LYS A 50 3.34 3.67 -8.72
C LYS A 50 3.68 2.60 -7.68
N TYR A 51 4.97 2.31 -7.48
CA TYR A 51 5.40 1.34 -6.48
C TYR A 51 4.98 1.75 -5.06
N PHE A 52 5.06 3.04 -4.75
CA PHE A 52 4.71 3.57 -3.44
C PHE A 52 3.21 3.54 -3.22
N ILE A 53 2.44 3.98 -4.22
CA ILE A 53 0.97 3.91 -4.19
C ILE A 53 0.51 2.46 -3.96
N TYR A 54 1.04 1.51 -4.72
CA TYR A 54 0.69 0.11 -4.56
C TYR A 54 1.13 -0.47 -3.21
N ALA A 55 2.29 -0.06 -2.67
CA ALA A 55 2.69 -0.48 -1.33
C ALA A 55 1.69 0.02 -0.27
N VAL A 56 1.30 1.30 -0.32
CA VAL A 56 0.27 1.86 0.59
C VAL A 56 -1.05 1.10 0.46
N LEU A 57 -1.52 0.87 -0.77
CA LEU A 57 -2.77 0.15 -1.01
C LEU A 57 -2.71 -1.29 -0.51
N SER A 58 -1.55 -1.96 -0.61
CA SER A 58 -1.41 -3.33 -0.10
C SER A 58 -1.62 -3.43 1.42
N ALA A 59 -1.21 -2.42 2.18
CA ALA A 59 -1.42 -2.38 3.63
C ALA A 59 -2.81 -1.87 4.02
N GLY A 60 -3.39 -0.96 3.23
CA GLY A 60 -4.57 -0.19 3.63
C GLY A 60 -5.91 -0.63 3.01
N ILE A 61 -5.92 -1.28 1.84
CA ILE A 61 -7.15 -1.47 1.06
C ILE A 61 -8.24 -2.26 1.81
N LYS A 62 -7.85 -3.20 2.67
CA LYS A 62 -8.74 -4.00 3.52
C LYS A 62 -9.64 -3.19 4.45
N HIS A 63 -9.28 -1.94 4.73
CA HIS A 63 -10.02 -1.06 5.62
C HIS A 63 -11.14 -0.30 4.92
N ILE A 64 -11.18 -0.35 3.59
CA ILE A 64 -12.17 0.35 2.76
C ILE A 64 -12.85 -0.56 1.73
N ASN A 65 -12.28 -1.74 1.48
CA ASN A 65 -12.85 -2.79 0.65
C ASN A 65 -12.82 -4.11 1.43
N ASN A 66 -13.93 -4.86 1.42
CA ASN A 66 -14.00 -6.18 2.04
C ASN A 66 -13.24 -7.25 1.24
N ASP A 67 -12.95 -7.00 -0.03
CA ASP A 67 -12.17 -7.90 -0.86
C ASP A 67 -10.66 -7.74 -0.59
N ARG A 68 -10.12 -8.67 0.19
CA ARG A 68 -8.69 -8.77 0.52
C ARG A 68 -7.83 -9.32 -0.62
N SER A 69 -8.42 -9.86 -1.69
CA SER A 69 -7.67 -10.45 -2.81
C SER A 69 -6.77 -9.43 -3.52
N MET A 70 -7.15 -8.15 -3.45
CA MET A 70 -6.40 -7.05 -4.05
C MET A 70 -5.13 -6.69 -3.27
N GLU A 71 -5.05 -6.96 -1.96
CA GLU A 71 -3.87 -6.64 -1.13
C GLU A 71 -2.61 -7.30 -1.70
N ALA A 72 -2.68 -8.61 -1.97
CA ALA A 72 -1.58 -9.39 -2.53
C ALA A 72 -1.20 -8.93 -3.94
N THR A 73 -2.19 -8.52 -4.74
CA THR A 73 -1.98 -8.02 -6.10
C THR A 73 -1.22 -6.69 -6.08
N TYR A 74 -1.59 -5.76 -5.20
CA TYR A 74 -0.84 -4.51 -5.00
C TYR A 74 0.57 -4.78 -4.49
N ALA A 75 0.73 -5.64 -3.48
CA ALA A 75 2.04 -5.96 -2.91
C ALA A 75 3.00 -6.55 -3.96
N LYS A 76 2.53 -7.50 -4.77
CA LYS A 76 3.31 -8.12 -5.85
C LYS A 76 3.74 -7.10 -6.89
N ASN A 77 2.85 -6.20 -7.30
CA ASN A 77 3.15 -5.15 -8.28
C ASN A 77 4.11 -4.09 -7.71
N ALA A 78 3.90 -3.66 -6.47
CA ALA A 78 4.82 -2.75 -5.77
C ALA A 78 6.24 -3.33 -5.73
N LEU A 79 6.40 -4.58 -5.31
CA LEU A 79 7.70 -5.25 -5.25
C LEU A 79 8.35 -5.40 -6.64
N GLY A 80 7.56 -5.74 -7.66
CA GLY A 80 8.05 -5.81 -9.05
C GLY A 80 8.57 -4.46 -9.56
N LEU A 81 7.87 -3.37 -9.23
CA LEU A 81 8.29 -2.02 -9.60
C LEU A 81 9.53 -1.55 -8.82
N ILE A 82 9.60 -1.81 -7.51
CA ILE A 82 10.78 -1.47 -6.67
C ILE A 82 12.05 -2.16 -7.22
N ARG A 83 11.95 -3.43 -7.63
CA ARG A 83 13.10 -4.17 -8.19
C ARG A 83 13.67 -3.57 -9.47
N ASN A 84 12.84 -2.84 -10.22
CA ASN A 84 13.25 -2.18 -11.46
C ASN A 84 13.63 -0.71 -11.25
N GLU A 85 13.53 -0.21 -10.02
CA GLU A 85 13.87 1.16 -9.69
C GLU A 85 15.39 1.36 -9.74
N LYS A 86 15.83 2.38 -10.46
CA LYS A 86 17.26 2.67 -10.68
C LYS A 86 17.80 3.66 -9.67
N ASP A 87 16.94 4.54 -9.17
CA ASP A 87 17.30 5.53 -8.16
C ASP A 87 17.13 4.93 -6.75
N SER A 88 18.18 4.30 -6.24
CA SER A 88 18.21 3.77 -4.88
C SER A 88 18.26 4.84 -3.78
N SER A 89 18.40 6.13 -4.14
CA SER A 89 18.45 7.24 -3.18
C SER A 89 17.06 7.76 -2.81
N ASN A 90 16.01 7.32 -3.51
CA ASN A 90 14.65 7.78 -3.26
C ASN A 90 14.12 7.22 -1.92
N PRO A 91 13.82 8.07 -0.92
CA PRO A 91 13.34 7.61 0.39
C PRO A 91 11.98 6.91 0.33
N LEU A 92 11.19 7.13 -0.73
CA LEU A 92 9.92 6.45 -0.93
C LEU A 92 10.09 4.94 -1.12
N ILE A 93 11.27 4.46 -1.54
CA ILE A 93 11.56 3.02 -1.62
C ILE A 93 11.55 2.41 -0.22
N LEU A 94 12.28 3.02 0.72
CA LEU A 94 12.30 2.55 2.10
C LEU A 94 10.90 2.60 2.71
N TRP A 95 10.16 3.68 2.45
CA TRP A 95 8.80 3.83 2.96
C TRP A 95 7.83 2.80 2.35
N ALA A 96 7.94 2.51 1.06
CA ALA A 96 7.18 1.44 0.41
C ALA A 96 7.50 0.07 1.02
N CYS A 97 8.78 -0.21 1.32
CA CYS A 97 9.17 -1.43 2.01
C CYS A 97 8.51 -1.55 3.39
N MET A 98 8.40 -0.45 4.16
CA MET A 98 7.72 -0.46 5.45
C MET A 98 6.24 -0.84 5.31
N PHE A 99 5.52 -0.29 4.33
CA PHE A 99 4.13 -0.70 4.05
C PHE A 99 4.02 -2.17 3.63
N LEU A 100 4.95 -2.67 2.80
CA LEU A 100 4.98 -4.08 2.40
C LEU A 100 5.23 -5.01 3.60
N ILE A 101 6.12 -4.63 4.51
CA ILE A 101 6.37 -5.38 5.75
C ILE A 101 5.10 -5.46 6.59
N SER A 102 4.39 -4.34 6.79
CA SER A 102 3.13 -4.31 7.53
C SER A 102 2.06 -5.18 6.88
N TYR A 103 1.90 -5.13 5.55
CA TYR A 103 1.02 -6.05 4.84
C TYR A 103 1.38 -7.52 5.13
N THR A 104 2.68 -7.89 5.06
CA THR A 104 3.08 -9.28 5.31
C THR A 104 2.88 -9.72 6.76
N ALA A 105 3.09 -8.83 7.73
CA ALA A 105 2.84 -9.11 9.14
C ALA A 105 1.34 -9.38 9.38
N ASP A 106 0.47 -8.51 8.87
CA ASP A 106 -0.97 -8.66 9.03
C ASP A 106 -1.52 -9.91 8.30
N ALA A 107 -0.96 -10.25 7.14
CA ALA A 107 -1.31 -11.46 6.40
C ALA A 107 -0.87 -12.73 7.14
N HIS A 108 0.23 -12.69 7.90
CA HIS A 108 0.68 -13.79 8.73
C HIS A 108 -0.24 -13.97 9.95
N ASP A 109 -0.57 -12.89 10.65
CA ASP A 109 -1.47 -12.90 11.81
C ASP A 109 -2.89 -13.37 11.45
N GLY A 110 -3.38 -12.99 10.25
CA GLY A 110 -4.64 -13.49 9.73
C GLY A 110 -4.66 -15.01 9.54
N LYS A 111 -3.53 -15.60 9.10
CA LYS A 111 -3.41 -17.06 8.95
C LYS A 111 -3.36 -17.76 10.29
N THR A 112 -2.54 -17.30 11.23
CA THR A 112 -2.42 -17.93 12.56
C THR A 112 -3.74 -17.95 13.32
N ASN A 113 -4.54 -16.88 13.22
CA ASN A 113 -5.85 -16.80 13.87
C ASN A 113 -6.89 -17.73 13.22
N SER A 114 -6.77 -18.04 11.92
CA SER A 114 -7.68 -18.96 11.22
C SER A 114 -7.48 -20.45 11.56
N PHE A 115 -6.29 -20.82 12.05
CA PHE A 115 -5.99 -22.19 12.50
C PHE A 115 -6.33 -22.45 13.98
N SER A 116 -6.78 -21.42 14.70
CA SER A 116 -7.07 -21.45 16.13
C SER A 116 -8.58 -21.49 16.44
N GLN A 117 -9.43 -21.61 15.42
CA GLN A 117 -10.88 -21.84 15.49
C GLN A 117 -11.23 -23.23 14.97
#